data_AF-A0A7R9TS51-F1
#
_entry.id   AF-A0A7R9TS51-F1
#
_cell.length_a   1.000
_cell.length_b   1.000
_cell.length_c   1.000
_cell.angle_alpha   90.00
_cell.angle_beta   90.00
_cell.angle_gamma   90.00
#
_symmetry.space_group_name_H-M   'P 1'
#
loop_
_entity.id
_entity.type
_entity.pdbx_description
1 polymer ?
#
loop_
_entity_poly.entity_id
_entity_poly.type
_entity_poly.pdbx_seq_one_letter_code
_entity_poly.pdbx_strand_id
1 'polypeptide(L)'
;GQAEGKASKASKPGKPPPPPGPRDTGIQYNYKSVRDLVFGAAQTTVGNSLYGVITSFTTARDTRGTDMSVSLVVTDALGGDAGAGGSGDATGPCELVINLFAPTPDQLPQVRSIGDVIRIHRIRVQQF
;
A
#
# COMPACT_ATOMS: atom_id res chain seq x y z
N GLY A 1 22.75 -66.80 21.44
CA GLY A 1 21.37 -66.30 21.57
C GLY A 1 21.38 -64.80 21.37
N GLN A 2 20.50 -64.31 20.51
CA GLN A 2 20.15 -62.90 20.26
C GLN A 2 19.78 -62.19 21.59
N ALA A 3 20.01 -60.89 21.77
CA ALA A 3 19.11 -59.75 21.47
C ALA A 3 19.54 -58.62 22.46
N GLU A 4 19.39 -57.31 22.30
CA GLU A 4 18.83 -56.41 21.29
C GLU A 4 19.31 -55.00 21.70
N GLY A 5 19.74 -54.20 20.71
CA GLY A 5 20.07 -52.79 20.91
C GLY A 5 18.81 -51.95 21.08
N LYS A 6 18.77 -51.11 22.13
CA LYS A 6 17.72 -50.09 22.29
C LYS A 6 17.98 -48.93 21.32
N ALA A 7 17.12 -48.80 20.32
CA ALA A 7 17.07 -47.65 19.42
C ALA A 7 16.57 -46.39 20.16
N SER A 8 17.40 -45.35 20.18
CA SER A 8 17.02 -43.99 20.60
C SER A 8 16.08 -43.38 19.54
N LYS A 9 14.85 -43.05 19.94
CA LYS A 9 13.90 -42.28 19.10
C LYS A 9 14.40 -40.84 18.98
N ALA A 10 14.83 -40.44 17.79
CA ALA A 10 15.09 -39.04 17.45
C ALA A 10 13.76 -38.24 17.51
N SER A 11 13.70 -37.24 18.38
CA SER A 11 12.62 -36.26 18.44
C SER A 11 12.64 -35.41 17.17
N LYS A 12 11.54 -35.43 16.41
CA LYS A 12 11.36 -34.55 15.24
C LYS A 12 11.49 -33.09 15.69
N PRO A 13 12.21 -32.22 14.95
CA PRO A 13 12.27 -30.81 15.26
C PRO A 13 10.86 -30.21 15.19
N GLY A 14 10.43 -29.57 16.29
CA GLY A 14 9.15 -28.88 16.36
C GLY A 14 9.06 -27.85 15.24
N LYS A 15 7.92 -27.81 14.55
CA LYS A 15 7.65 -26.81 13.52
C LYS A 15 7.86 -25.41 14.13
N PRO A 16 8.63 -24.51 13.50
CA PRO A 16 8.82 -23.18 14.03
C PRO A 16 7.45 -22.49 14.18
N PRO A 17 7.28 -21.65 15.22
CA PRO A 17 6.04 -20.91 15.40
C PRO A 17 5.75 -20.09 14.14
N PRO A 18 4.47 -19.93 13.76
CA PRO A 18 4.11 -19.08 12.65
C PRO A 18 4.62 -17.65 12.92
N PRO A 19 5.00 -16.90 11.86
CA PRO A 19 5.37 -15.51 12.03
C PRO A 19 4.22 -14.74 12.71
N PRO A 20 4.54 -13.73 13.54
CA PRO A 20 3.54 -12.95 14.25
C PRO A 20 2.50 -12.40 13.28
N GLY A 21 1.23 -12.42 13.69
CA GLY A 21 0.18 -11.86 12.87
C GLY A 21 0.36 -10.35 12.71
N PRO A 22 -0.27 -9.71 11.71
CA PRO A 22 -0.20 -8.26 11.54
C PRO A 22 -0.59 -7.47 12.81
N ARG A 23 -1.41 -8.08 13.68
CA ARG A 23 -1.87 -7.52 14.96
C ARG A 23 -0.77 -7.42 16.03
N ASP A 24 0.30 -8.20 15.93
CA ASP A 24 1.35 -8.28 16.96
C ASP A 24 2.50 -7.28 16.75
N THR A 25 2.47 -6.51 15.66
CA THR A 25 3.57 -5.61 15.28
C THR A 25 3.41 -4.17 15.76
N GLY A 26 2.26 -3.81 16.37
CA GLY A 26 1.98 -2.43 16.80
C GLY A 26 1.95 -1.39 15.66
N ILE A 27 1.93 -1.83 14.39
CA ILE A 27 1.91 -0.94 13.23
C ILE A 27 0.52 -0.32 13.12
N GLN A 28 0.39 0.94 13.54
CA GLN A 28 -0.80 1.74 13.34
C GLN A 28 -0.74 2.42 11.96
N TYR A 29 -1.72 2.14 11.11
CA TYR A 29 -1.86 2.82 9.82
C TYR A 29 -2.67 4.10 10.01
N ASN A 30 -2.07 5.24 9.67
CA ASN A 30 -2.74 6.54 9.66
C ASN A 30 -3.35 6.78 8.27
N TYR A 31 -4.63 6.46 8.11
CA TYR A 31 -5.34 6.70 6.86
C TYR A 31 -5.77 8.17 6.76
N LYS A 32 -5.42 8.80 5.65
CA LYS A 32 -5.75 10.19 5.32
C LYS A 32 -6.54 10.25 4.02
N SER A 33 -7.35 11.30 3.89
CA SER A 33 -8.00 11.64 2.62
C SER A 33 -6.94 12.07 1.60
N VAL A 34 -7.25 11.94 0.32
CA VAL A 34 -6.42 12.47 -0.76
C VAL A 34 -6.22 13.98 -0.57
N ARG A 35 -7.28 14.70 -0.18
CA ARG A 35 -7.20 16.14 0.12
C ARG A 35 -6.21 16.47 1.24
N ASP A 36 -6.24 15.75 2.35
CA ASP A 36 -5.31 15.99 3.48
C ASP A 36 -3.86 15.71 3.08
N LEU A 37 -3.63 14.76 2.18
CA LEU A 37 -2.30 14.45 1.67
C LEU A 37 -1.80 15.50 0.69
N VAL A 38 -2.68 16.07 -0.14
CA VAL A 38 -2.31 17.06 -1.16
C VAL A 38 -2.16 18.46 -0.57
N PHE A 39 -2.97 18.86 0.41
CA PHE A 39 -3.00 20.24 0.94
C PHE A 39 -2.67 20.34 2.44
N GLY A 40 -2.73 19.23 3.18
CA GLY A 40 -2.51 19.24 4.62
C GLY A 40 -1.04 19.12 5.02
N ALA A 41 -0.78 19.30 6.31
CA ALA A 41 0.55 19.10 6.92
C ALA A 41 1.08 17.65 6.80
N ALA A 42 0.22 16.71 6.38
CA ALA A 42 0.54 15.30 6.21
C ALA A 42 1.62 15.04 5.13
N GLN A 43 1.86 15.97 4.20
CA GLN A 43 2.92 15.87 3.20
C GLN A 43 4.32 15.58 3.81
N THR A 44 4.58 16.12 5.00
CA THR A 44 5.89 16.01 5.65
C THR A 44 6.09 14.71 6.42
N THR A 45 5.05 13.90 6.58
CA THR A 45 5.08 12.69 7.41
C THR A 45 5.32 11.44 6.55
N VAL A 46 6.34 10.67 6.90
CA VAL A 46 6.57 9.33 6.32
C VAL A 46 5.58 8.35 6.97
N GLY A 47 4.92 7.52 6.17
CA GLY A 47 4.06 6.46 6.70
C GLY A 47 2.55 6.70 6.55
N ASN A 48 2.14 7.73 5.81
CA ASN A 48 0.72 7.94 5.53
C ASN A 48 0.13 6.76 4.75
N SER A 49 -1.14 6.48 4.98
CA SER A 49 -1.89 5.47 4.23
C SER A 49 -3.14 6.12 3.65
N LEU A 50 -3.71 5.54 2.59
CA LEU A 50 -4.96 6.05 2.02
C LEU A 50 -5.79 4.93 1.42
N TYR A 51 -7.08 5.21 1.30
CA TYR A 51 -7.98 4.55 0.37
C TYR A 51 -8.33 5.56 -0.72
N GLY A 52 -8.36 5.12 -1.98
CA GLY A 52 -8.69 5.99 -3.10
C GLY A 52 -9.38 5.22 -4.21
N VAL A 53 -10.14 5.93 -5.03
CA VAL A 53 -10.73 5.43 -6.26
C VAL A 53 -9.80 5.79 -7.41
N ILE A 54 -9.46 4.80 -8.24
CA ILE A 54 -8.60 4.99 -9.40
C ILE A 54 -9.41 5.68 -10.50
N THR A 55 -8.96 6.87 -10.91
CA THR A 55 -9.56 7.64 -12.02
C THR A 55 -8.81 7.43 -13.33
N SER A 56 -7.51 7.12 -13.26
CA SER A 56 -6.66 6.81 -14.41
C SER A 56 -5.49 5.93 -13.98
N PHE A 57 -4.96 5.10 -14.89
CA PHE A 57 -3.78 4.30 -14.64
C PHE A 57 -3.00 4.01 -15.93
N THR A 58 -1.71 3.76 -15.79
CA THR A 58 -0.87 3.23 -16.86
C THR A 58 -0.69 1.73 -16.72
N THR A 59 -0.46 1.02 -17.82
CA THR A 59 0.08 -0.34 -17.76
C THR A 59 1.51 -0.33 -17.20
N ALA A 60 1.94 -1.46 -16.66
CA ALA A 60 3.33 -1.63 -16.23
C ALA A 60 4.27 -1.39 -17.42
N ARG A 61 5.30 -0.57 -17.19
CA ARG A 61 6.33 -0.25 -18.18
C ARG A 61 7.71 -0.27 -17.57
N ASP A 62 8.71 -0.59 -18.38
CA ASP A 62 10.11 -0.50 -17.98
C ASP A 62 10.50 0.95 -17.69
N THR A 63 11.27 1.14 -16.63
CA THR A 63 11.97 2.40 -16.40
C THR A 63 13.37 2.33 -16.99
N ARG A 64 14.14 3.43 -16.94
CA ARG A 64 15.55 3.41 -17.38
C ARG A 64 16.45 2.53 -16.49
N GLY A 65 15.95 2.01 -15.37
CA GLY A 65 16.67 1.12 -14.46
C GLY A 65 16.24 -0.35 -14.59
N THR A 66 16.46 -1.12 -13.53
CA THR A 66 16.01 -2.52 -13.41
C THR A 66 14.55 -2.66 -13.01
N ASP A 67 13.88 -1.54 -12.71
CA ASP A 67 12.54 -1.54 -12.16
C ASP A 67 11.50 -1.25 -13.24
N MET A 68 10.32 -1.80 -13.02
CA MET A 68 9.10 -1.43 -13.71
C MET A 68 8.34 -0.38 -12.92
N SER A 69 7.49 0.37 -13.61
CA SER A 69 6.62 1.38 -13.00
C SER A 69 5.18 1.30 -13.47
N VAL A 70 4.26 1.65 -12.56
CA VAL A 70 2.86 1.96 -12.85
C VAL A 70 2.53 3.31 -12.21
N SER A 71 1.86 4.18 -12.95
CA SER A 71 1.30 5.42 -12.43
C SER A 71 -0.21 5.26 -12.25
N LEU A 72 -0.71 5.61 -11.07
CA LEU A 72 -2.14 5.62 -10.74
C LEU A 72 -2.56 7.05 -10.42
N VAL A 73 -3.67 7.50 -10.95
CA VAL A 73 -4.33 8.73 -10.49
C VAL A 73 -5.48 8.30 -9.59
N VAL A 74 -5.47 8.80 -8.36
CA VAL A 74 -6.49 8.45 -7.36
C VAL A 74 -7.18 9.69 -6.82
N THR A 75 -8.45 9.54 -6.51
CA THR A 75 -9.25 10.53 -5.79
C THR A 75 -9.93 9.90 -4.57
N ASP A 76 -10.52 10.72 -3.71
CA ASP A 76 -11.28 10.22 -2.56
C ASP A 76 -12.54 9.47 -3.03
N ALA A 77 -12.88 8.36 -2.35
CA ALA A 77 -14.03 7.53 -2.70
C ALA A 77 -15.39 8.24 -2.54
N LEU A 78 -15.40 9.32 -1.75
CA LEU A 78 -16.52 10.26 -1.68
C LEU A 78 -16.38 11.20 -2.87
N GLY A 79 -16.79 10.71 -4.05
CA GLY A 79 -16.84 11.51 -5.27
C GLY A 79 -17.58 12.82 -4.99
N GLY A 80 -16.87 13.94 -5.18
CA GLY A 80 -17.39 15.30 -5.18
C GLY A 80 -18.54 15.57 -4.21
N ASP A 81 -18.23 16.02 -3.00
CA ASP A 81 -19.12 17.00 -2.39
C ASP A 81 -18.36 18.11 -1.69
N ALA A 82 -18.84 19.32 -1.97
CA ALA A 82 -18.34 20.56 -1.45
C ALA A 82 -18.52 20.58 0.08
N GLY A 83 -17.48 21.01 0.79
CA GLY A 83 -17.61 21.58 2.13
C GLY A 83 -18.02 20.63 3.24
N ALA A 84 -17.04 20.15 4.00
CA ALA A 84 -17.23 19.89 5.42
C ALA A 84 -16.04 20.45 6.21
N GLY A 85 -16.16 21.72 6.60
CA GLY A 85 -15.48 22.25 7.78
C GLY A 85 -14.17 23.01 7.58
N GLY A 86 -14.28 24.29 7.19
CA GLY A 86 -13.35 25.32 7.64
C GLY A 86 -12.18 25.66 6.69
N SER A 87 -12.13 26.95 6.33
CA SER A 87 -11.01 27.66 5.70
C SER A 87 -10.74 27.39 4.21
N GLY A 88 -11.34 28.23 3.38
CA GLY A 88 -10.70 28.92 2.24
C GLY A 88 -9.99 28.10 1.17
N ASP A 89 -10.54 28.13 -0.04
CA ASP A 89 -9.87 27.86 -1.33
C ASP A 89 -9.30 26.47 -1.58
N ALA A 90 -10.16 25.59 -2.09
CA ALA A 90 -9.88 24.70 -3.25
C ALA A 90 -11.09 23.78 -3.43
N THR A 91 -12.13 24.24 -4.12
CA THR A 91 -13.37 23.48 -4.40
C THR A 91 -13.25 22.63 -5.67
N GLY A 92 -12.03 22.21 -6.02
CA GLY A 92 -11.75 21.37 -7.18
C GLY A 92 -11.60 19.90 -6.81
N PRO A 93 -11.76 18.98 -7.79
CA PRO A 93 -11.39 17.59 -7.60
C PRO A 93 -9.92 17.51 -7.18
N CYS A 94 -9.67 16.84 -6.06
CA CYS A 94 -8.32 16.61 -5.55
C CYS A 94 -7.86 15.25 -6.07
N GLU A 95 -6.80 15.25 -6.88
CA GLU A 95 -6.19 14.03 -7.41
C GLU A 95 -4.77 13.89 -6.88
N LEU A 96 -4.37 12.64 -6.65
CA LEU A 96 -3.00 12.28 -6.31
C LEU A 96 -2.47 11.30 -7.36
N VAL A 97 -1.32 11.65 -7.93
CA VAL A 97 -0.59 10.72 -8.80
C VAL A 97 0.35 9.88 -7.95
N ILE A 98 0.18 8.57 -8.02
CA ILE A 98 0.95 7.58 -7.28
C ILE A 98 1.80 6.79 -8.26
N ASN A 99 3.11 6.96 -8.15
CA ASN A 99 4.07 6.19 -8.93
C ASN A 99 4.57 5.02 -8.08
N LEU A 100 4.29 3.81 -8.56
CA LEU A 100 4.71 2.56 -7.93
C LEU A 100 5.85 1.97 -8.74
N PHE A 101 6.88 1.49 -8.04
CA PHE A 101 8.06 0.89 -8.63
C PHE A 101 8.28 -0.50 -8.05
N ALA A 102 8.56 -1.49 -8.89
CA ALA A 102 8.92 -2.83 -8.47
C ALA A 102 9.82 -3.52 -9.51
N PRO A 103 10.64 -4.52 -9.11
CA PRO A 103 11.56 -5.19 -10.04
C PRO A 103 10.88 -6.01 -11.14
N THR A 104 9.64 -6.45 -10.90
CA THR A 104 8.88 -7.35 -11.80
C THR A 104 7.42 -6.90 -11.88
N PRO A 105 6.73 -7.15 -13.00
CA PRO A 105 5.35 -6.68 -13.19
C PRO A 105 4.36 -7.35 -12.23
N ASP A 106 4.63 -8.59 -11.81
CA ASP A 106 3.77 -9.35 -10.89
C ASP A 106 3.71 -8.75 -9.47
N GLN A 107 4.64 -7.85 -9.14
CA GLN A 107 4.67 -7.11 -7.87
C GLN A 107 3.94 -5.77 -7.94
N LEU A 108 3.52 -5.34 -9.15
CA LEU A 108 2.74 -4.13 -9.37
C LEU A 108 1.24 -4.45 -9.32
N PRO A 109 0.39 -3.48 -8.93
CA PRO A 109 -1.05 -3.70 -8.91
C PRO A 109 -1.60 -3.91 -10.31
N GLN A 110 -2.38 -4.97 -10.48
CA GLN A 110 -3.14 -5.22 -11.71
C GLN A 110 -4.50 -4.53 -11.62
N VAL A 111 -4.51 -3.24 -11.96
CA VAL A 111 -5.75 -2.47 -12.05
C VAL A 111 -6.56 -2.97 -13.24
N ARG A 112 -7.84 -3.28 -13.02
CA ARG A 112 -8.72 -3.83 -14.06
C ARG A 112 -9.57 -2.75 -14.70
N SER A 113 -10.03 -1.80 -13.89
CA SER A 113 -10.97 -0.77 -14.31
C SER A 113 -10.75 0.55 -13.58
N ILE A 114 -11.10 1.64 -14.27
CA ILE A 114 -11.40 2.92 -13.63
C ILE A 114 -12.59 2.72 -12.68
N GLY A 115 -12.52 3.27 -11.48
CA GLY A 115 -13.49 3.05 -10.40
C GLY A 115 -13.06 1.99 -9.39
N ASP A 116 -12.00 1.21 -9.66
CA ASP A 116 -11.43 0.27 -8.69
C ASP A 116 -10.92 1.03 -7.45
N VAL A 117 -11.17 0.47 -6.27
CA VAL A 117 -10.69 1.01 -4.99
C VAL A 117 -9.32 0.43 -4.67
N ILE A 118 -8.36 1.31 -4.40
CA ILE A 118 -7.03 0.93 -3.95
C ILE A 118 -6.80 1.34 -2.50
N ARG A 119 -6.05 0.50 -1.78
CA ARG A 119 -5.51 0.80 -0.46
C ARG A 119 -4.00 0.80 -0.52
N ILE A 120 -3.38 1.89 -0.11
CA ILE A 120 -1.91 2.01 -0.10
C ILE A 120 -1.44 2.37 1.29
N HIS A 121 -0.42 1.66 1.75
CA HIS A 121 0.18 1.89 3.04
C HIS A 121 1.54 2.56 2.89
N ARG A 122 1.88 3.42 3.85
CA ARG A 122 3.21 4.01 4.02
C ARG A 122 3.72 4.74 2.77
N ILE A 123 2.87 5.55 2.16
CA ILE A 123 3.27 6.41 1.07
C ILE A 123 4.09 7.61 1.57
N ARG A 124 4.95 8.10 0.67
CA ARG A 124 5.61 9.39 0.78
C ARG A 124 4.97 10.33 -0.23
N VAL A 125 4.55 11.51 0.20
CA VAL A 125 3.93 12.51 -0.67
C VAL A 125 4.98 13.58 -0.99
N GLN A 126 5.01 14.01 -2.25
CA GLN A 126 5.89 15.07 -2.73
C GLN A 126 5.13 15.93 -3.73
N GLN A 127 5.30 17.25 -3.64
CA GLN A 127 4.85 18.19 -4.68
C GLN A 127 5.89 18.21 -5.81
N PHE A 128 5.41 18.05 -7.04
CA PHE A 128 6.19 18.10 -8.27
C PHE A 128 5.86 19.38 -9.05
#